data_AF-A0A9Q1BWI6-F1
#
_entry.id   AF-A0A9Q1BWI6-F1
#
_cell.length_a   1.000
_cell.length_b   1.000
_cell.length_c   1.000
_cell.angle_alpha   90.00
_cell.angle_beta   90.00
_cell.angle_gamma   90.00
#
_symmetry.space_group_name_H-M   'P 1'
#
loop_
_entity.id
_entity.type
_entity.pdbx_description
1 polymer ?
#
loop_
_entity_poly.entity_id
_entity_poly.type
_entity_poly.pdbx_seq_one_letter_code
_entity_poly.pdbx_strand_id
1 'polypeptide(L)'
;MAYTSHGKIARELGEDYVRYKLGFDTDTSPSVYAETLRRAGDQVEDRYSLALQWMVSQLNYDPLLDAERSLRVIFDAICENEESSWGRIVMVYVFAARLAKYCQTQG
;
A
#
# COMPACT_ATOMS: atom_id res chain seq x y z
N MET A 1 3.48 21.28 -8.13
CA MET A 1 4.49 21.10 -7.06
C MET A 1 5.56 20.17 -7.59
N ALA A 2 6.83 20.57 -7.59
CA ALA A 2 7.93 19.67 -7.92
C ALA A 2 8.15 18.72 -6.72
N TYR A 3 8.02 17.41 -6.94
CA TYR A 3 8.35 16.43 -5.90
C TYR A 3 9.85 16.48 -5.60
N THR A 4 10.22 16.36 -4.33
CA THR A 4 11.61 16.06 -3.96
C THR A 4 12.03 14.74 -4.59
N SER A 5 13.33 14.52 -4.82
CA SER A 5 13.85 13.25 -5.39
C SER A 5 13.31 12.02 -4.65
N HIS A 6 13.19 12.13 -3.32
CA HIS A 6 12.60 11.10 -2.45
C HIS A 6 11.10 10.89 -2.69
N GLY A 7 10.32 11.97 -2.87
CA GLY A 7 8.89 11.87 -3.18
C GLY A 7 8.63 11.20 -4.54
N LYS A 8 9.51 11.43 -5.53
CA LYS A 8 9.44 10.74 -6.82
C LYS A 8 9.65 9.23 -6.66
N ILE A 9 10.67 8.81 -5.91
CA ILE A 9 10.96 7.39 -5.64
C ILE A 9 9.79 6.72 -4.90
N ALA A 10 9.25 7.35 -3.86
CA ALA A 10 8.12 6.81 -3.11
C ALA A 10 6.88 6.59 -3.99
N ARG A 11 6.62 7.54 -4.90
CA ARG A 11 5.52 7.41 -5.87
C ARG A 11 5.76 6.25 -6.84
N GLU A 12 6.95 6.16 -7.42
CA GLU A 12 7.30 5.07 -8.36
C GLU A 12 7.21 3.69 -7.69
N LEU A 13 7.65 3.58 -6.43
CA LEU A 13 7.48 2.36 -5.63
C LEU A 13 6.01 2.04 -5.35
N GLY A 14 5.18 3.05 -5.07
CA GLY A 14 3.75 2.86 -4.85
C GLY A 14 3.04 2.39 -6.11
N GLU A 15 3.32 3.04 -7.25
CA GLU A 15 2.77 2.66 -8.55
C GLU A 15 3.17 1.22 -8.93
N ASP A 16 4.46 0.88 -8.79
CA ASP A 16 4.96 -0.47 -9.02
C ASP A 16 4.24 -1.51 -8.16
N TYR A 17 4.21 -1.28 -6.84
CA TYR A 17 3.71 -2.26 -5.90
C TYR A 17 2.19 -2.47 -6.07
N VAL A 18 1.41 -1.42 -6.33
CA VAL A 18 -0.01 -1.55 -6.65
C VAL A 18 -0.21 -2.36 -7.93
N ARG A 19 0.52 -2.05 -9.00
CA ARG A 19 0.41 -2.77 -10.28
C ARG A 19 0.80 -4.25 -10.15
N TYR A 20 1.83 -4.54 -9.36
CA TYR A 20 2.21 -5.91 -9.00
C TYR A 20 1.07 -6.67 -8.30
N LYS A 21 0.47 -6.09 -7.24
CA LYS A 21 -0.60 -6.76 -6.48
C LYS A 21 -1.92 -6.90 -7.25
N LEU A 22 -2.15 -6.06 -8.25
CA LEU A 22 -3.26 -6.16 -9.19
C LEU A 22 -2.98 -7.14 -10.36
N GLY A 23 -1.77 -7.69 -10.46
CA GLY A 23 -1.39 -8.67 -11.48
C GLY A 23 -1.03 -8.08 -12.84
N PHE A 24 -0.77 -6.76 -12.93
CA PHE A 24 -0.41 -6.13 -14.21
C PHE A 24 1.07 -6.30 -14.57
N ASP A 25 1.98 -6.24 -13.59
CA ASP A 25 3.44 -6.25 -13.83
C ASP A 25 4.15 -7.29 -12.94
N THR A 26 4.02 -8.58 -13.26
CA THR A 26 4.55 -9.68 -12.44
C THR A 26 6.00 -10.05 -12.73
N ASP A 27 6.49 -9.81 -13.95
CA ASP A 27 7.71 -10.49 -14.43
C ASP A 27 9.01 -9.71 -14.24
N THR A 28 8.95 -8.37 -14.23
CA THR A 28 10.15 -7.53 -14.04
C THR A 28 9.87 -6.40 -13.07
N SER A 29 10.66 -6.32 -12.01
CA SER A 29 10.70 -5.17 -11.13
C SER A 29 11.55 -4.05 -11.75
N PRO A 30 11.09 -2.79 -11.74
CA PRO A 30 11.83 -1.66 -12.32
C PRO A 30 13.08 -1.27 -11.51
N SER A 31 13.21 -1.76 -10.28
CA SER A 31 14.39 -1.51 -9.44
C SER A 31 14.56 -2.55 -8.32
N VAL A 32 15.75 -2.58 -7.72
CA VAL A 32 16.04 -3.38 -6.51
C VAL A 32 15.18 -2.96 -5.32
N TYR A 33 14.83 -1.67 -5.22
CA TYR A 33 13.94 -1.16 -4.18
C TYR A 33 12.52 -1.69 -4.35
N ALA A 34 12.01 -1.71 -5.58
CA ALA A 34 10.71 -2.28 -5.91
C ALA A 34 10.67 -3.78 -5.63
N GLU A 35 11.71 -4.53 -6.01
CA GLU A 35 11.81 -5.97 -5.72
C GLU A 35 11.81 -6.25 -4.22
N THR A 36 12.56 -5.44 -3.46
CA THR A 36 12.60 -5.53 -2.00
C THR A 36 11.23 -5.25 -1.38
N LEU A 37 10.53 -4.22 -1.87
CA LEU A 37 9.19 -3.86 -1.40
C LEU A 37 8.17 -4.96 -1.72
N ARG A 38 8.21 -5.53 -2.93
CA ARG A 38 7.37 -6.68 -3.32
C ARG A 38 7.54 -7.84 -2.34
N ARG A 39 8.79 -8.27 -2.14
CA ARG A 39 9.12 -9.38 -1.22
C ARG A 39 8.71 -9.09 0.24
N ALA A 40 9.00 -7.90 0.74
CA ALA A 40 8.65 -7.53 2.11
C ALA A 40 7.13 -7.44 2.29
N GLY A 41 6.43 -6.87 1.30
CA GLY A 41 4.98 -6.76 1.29
C GLY A 41 4.28 -8.12 1.24
N ASP A 42 4.79 -9.06 0.43
CA ASP A 42 4.27 -10.43 0.38
C ASP A 42 4.43 -11.15 1.73
N GLN A 43 5.59 -11.01 2.39
CA GLN A 43 5.79 -11.57 3.75
C GLN A 43 4.81 -10.97 4.79
N VAL A 44 4.53 -9.68 4.69
CA VAL A 44 3.55 -9.00 5.55
C VAL A 44 2.16 -9.55 5.28
N GLU A 45 1.77 -9.72 4.02
CA GLU A 45 0.47 -10.28 3.68
C GLU A 45 0.32 -11.72 4.16
N ASP A 46 1.33 -12.57 3.98
CA ASP A 46 1.30 -13.94 4.47
C ASP A 46 1.10 -13.99 5.98
N ARG A 47 1.75 -13.07 6.71
CA ARG A 47 1.70 -13.01 8.17
C ARG A 47 0.43 -12.37 8.73
N TYR A 48 -0.16 -11.40 8.03
CA TYR A 48 -1.25 -10.56 8.54
C TYR A 48 -2.51 -10.58 7.65
N SER A 49 -2.64 -11.58 6.76
CA SER A 49 -3.69 -11.67 5.74
C SER A 49 -5.10 -11.43 6.27
N LEU A 50 -5.45 -12.08 7.39
CA LEU A 50 -6.75 -12.00 8.05
C LEU A 50 -7.03 -10.60 8.62
N ALA A 51 -6.07 -10.03 9.36
CA ALA A 51 -6.21 -8.70 9.95
C ALA A 51 -6.36 -7.63 8.85
N LEU A 52 -5.55 -7.74 7.80
CA LEU A 52 -5.62 -6.84 6.65
C LEU A 52 -6.94 -6.98 5.87
N GLN A 53 -7.50 -8.18 5.77
CA GLN A 53 -8.79 -8.40 5.08
C GLN A 53 -9.93 -7.82 5.92
N TRP A 54 -9.89 -8.04 7.23
CA TRP A 54 -10.85 -7.47 8.15
C TRP A 54 -10.84 -5.94 8.09
N MET A 55 -9.66 -5.30 8.14
CA MET A 55 -9.54 -3.85 8.03
C MET A 55 -10.19 -3.29 6.76
N VAL A 56 -9.96 -3.93 5.60
CA VAL A 56 -10.59 -3.51 4.34
C VAL A 56 -12.11 -3.70 4.40
N SER A 57 -12.60 -4.80 4.96
CA SER A 57 -14.05 -5.07 5.08
C SER A 57 -14.79 -4.13 6.03
N GLN A 58 -14.09 -3.51 6.99
CA GLN A 58 -14.67 -2.53 7.92
C GLN A 58 -14.76 -1.13 7.30
N LEU A 59 -14.06 -0.89 6.20
CA LEU A 59 -14.21 0.36 5.47
C LEU A 59 -15.51 0.28 4.67
N ASN A 60 -16.56 0.94 5.17
CA ASN A 60 -17.72 1.29 4.34
C ASN A 60 -17.26 2.33 3.30
N TYR A 61 -16.47 1.86 2.34
CA TYR A 61 -15.60 2.66 1.50
C TYR A 61 -16.28 2.96 0.17
N ASP A 62 -16.53 4.23 -0.11
CA ASP A 62 -16.79 4.70 -1.47
C ASP A 62 -15.46 5.12 -2.13
N PRO A 63 -14.98 4.42 -3.17
CA PRO A 63 -13.73 4.76 -3.86
C PRO A 63 -13.66 6.18 -4.40
N LEU A 64 -14.80 6.81 -4.68
CA LEU A 64 -14.89 8.15 -5.26
C LEU A 64 -14.88 9.24 -4.18
N LEU A 65 -15.27 8.92 -2.95
CA LEU A 65 -15.48 9.91 -1.88
C LEU A 65 -14.50 9.73 -0.70
N ASP A 66 -14.07 8.50 -0.42
CA ASP A 66 -13.38 8.18 0.84
C ASP A 66 -11.89 7.83 0.68
N ALA A 67 -11.37 7.76 -0.55
CA ALA A 67 -9.99 7.35 -0.83
C ALA A 67 -8.93 8.09 0.00
N GLU A 68 -8.95 9.43 -0.05
CA GLU A 68 -7.98 10.25 0.67
C GLU A 68 -8.20 10.18 2.19
N ARG A 69 -9.46 10.17 2.64
CA ARG A 69 -9.80 10.18 4.06
C ARG A 69 -9.43 8.87 4.74
N SER A 70 -9.80 7.73 4.15
CA SER A 70 -9.47 6.41 4.67
C SER A 70 -7.98 6.17 4.67
N LEU A 71 -7.26 6.58 3.62
CA LEU A 71 -5.81 6.50 3.58
C LEU A 71 -5.16 7.31 4.70
N ARG A 72 -5.64 8.54 4.93
CA ARG A 72 -5.11 9.41 6.00
C ARG A 72 -5.35 8.83 7.39
N VAL A 73 -6.57 8.40 7.70
CA VAL A 73 -6.90 7.77 9.00
C VAL A 73 -6.02 6.56 9.27
N ILE A 74 -5.78 5.74 8.25
CA ILE A 74 -4.97 4.52 8.40
C ILE A 74 -3.49 4.86 8.47
N PHE A 75 -3.02 5.85 7.72
CA PHE A 75 -1.66 6.36 7.85
C PHE A 75 -1.40 6.88 9.26
N ASP A 76 -2.34 7.66 9.80
CA ASP A 76 -2.27 8.18 11.17
C ASP A 76 -2.24 7.02 12.17
N ALA A 77 -3.09 5.99 12.02
CA ALA A 77 -3.08 4.79 12.88
C ALA A 77 -1.77 3.98 12.79
N ILE A 78 -1.16 3.88 11.60
CA ILE A 78 0.13 3.20 11.42
C ILE A 78 1.27 3.99 12.07
N CYS A 79 1.19 5.33 12.03
CA CYS A 79 2.24 6.25 12.45
C CYS A 79 2.03 6.85 13.85
N GLU A 80 0.95 6.50 14.56
CA GLU A 80 0.48 7.17 15.80
C GLU A 80 1.48 7.16 16.97
N ASN A 81 2.47 6.27 16.95
CA ASN A 81 3.36 6.01 18.11
C ASN A 81 4.79 6.58 17.97
N GLU A 82 4.99 7.64 17.17
CA GLU A 82 6.25 8.42 16.96
C GLU A 82 7.48 7.63 16.44
N GLU A 83 7.59 6.33 16.65
CA GLU A 83 8.66 5.50 16.13
C GLU A 83 8.35 5.08 14.69
N SER A 84 8.79 5.88 13.72
CA SER A 84 8.79 5.43 12.33
C SER A 84 9.70 4.21 12.17
N SER A 85 9.12 3.07 11.79
CA SER A 85 9.87 1.85 11.48
C SER A 85 9.69 1.48 10.01
N TRP A 86 10.69 0.83 9.42
CA TRP A 86 10.59 0.35 8.05
C TRP A 86 9.42 -0.62 7.84
N GLY A 87 9.05 -1.40 8.87
CA GLY A 87 7.86 -2.25 8.85
C GLY A 87 6.56 -1.45 8.71
N ARG A 88 6.42 -0.33 9.43
CA ARG A 88 5.27 0.59 9.30
C ARG A 88 5.21 1.23 7.91
N ILE A 89 6.36 1.61 7.34
CA ILE A 89 6.42 2.12 5.96
C ILE A 89 5.94 1.06 4.96
N VAL A 90 6.43 -0.18 5.07
CA VAL A 90 5.97 -1.29 4.21
C VAL A 90 4.46 -1.54 4.36
N MET A 91 3.92 -1.47 5.59
CA MET A 91 2.49 -1.61 5.84
C MET A 91 1.64 -0.59 5.09
N VAL A 92 2.12 0.64 4.89
CA VAL A 92 1.41 1.66 4.11
C VAL A 92 1.22 1.22 2.66
N TYR A 93 2.28 0.69 2.03
CA TYR A 93 2.22 0.19 0.65
C TYR A 93 1.32 -1.04 0.54
N VAL A 94 1.44 -1.99 1.49
CA VAL A 94 0.59 -3.19 1.56
C VAL A 94 -0.88 -2.82 1.64
N PHE A 95 -1.22 -1.89 2.54
CA PHE A 95 -2.59 -1.45 2.72
C PHE A 95 -3.14 -0.75 1.47
N ALA A 96 -2.37 0.17 0.88
CA ALA A 96 -2.78 0.88 -0.33
C ALA A 96 -3.07 -0.09 -1.50
N ALA A 97 -2.23 -1.11 -1.69
CA ALA A 97 -2.44 -2.13 -2.70
C ALA A 97 -3.69 -2.99 -2.45
N ARG A 98 -3.99 -3.32 -1.18
CA ARG A 98 -5.23 -4.02 -0.82
C ARG A 98 -6.46 -3.18 -1.06
N LEU A 99 -6.40 -1.89 -0.76
CA LEU A 99 -7.50 -0.96 -1.07
C LEU A 99 -7.73 -0.89 -2.57
N ALA A 100 -6.67 -0.77 -3.37
CA ALA A 100 -6.76 -0.79 -4.83
C ALA A 100 -7.40 -2.09 -5.35
N LYS A 101 -7.01 -3.24 -4.79
CA LYS A 101 -7.60 -4.54 -5.14
C LYS A 101 -9.09 -4.63 -4.77
N TYR A 102 -9.47 -4.10 -3.60
CA TYR A 102 -10.88 -4.01 -3.20
C TYR A 102 -11.68 -3.15 -4.18
N CYS A 103 -11.14 -2.00 -4.60
CA CYS A 103 -11.76 -1.15 -5.61
C CYS A 103 -11.95 -1.87 -6.95
N GLN A 104 -10.95 -2.64 -7.40
CA GLN A 104 -11.04 -3.44 -8.62
C GLN A 104 -12.16 -4.50 -8.56
N THR A 105 -12.48 -5.02 -7.37
CA THR A 105 -13.52 -6.04 -7.19
C THR A 105 -14.93 -5.49 -6.99
N GLN A 106 -15.06 -4.22 -6.59
CA GLN A 106 -16.35 -3.57 -6.27
C GLN A 106 -16.81 -2.55 -7.32
N GLY A 107 -15.91 -2.12 -8.21
CA GLY A 107 -16.24 -1.33 -9.41
C GLY A 107 -16.51 -2.22 -10.62
#